data_AF-A0A4Q2D4R1-F1
#
_entry.id   AF-A0A4Q2D4R1-F1
#
_cell.length_a   1.000
_cell.length_b   1.000
_cell.length_c   1.000
_cell.angle_alpha   90.00
_cell.angle_beta   90.00
_cell.angle_gamma   90.00
#
_symmetry.space_group_name_H-M   'P 1'
#
loop_
_entity.id
_entity.type
_entity.pdbx_description
1 polymer ?
#
loop_
_entity_poly.entity_id
_entity_poly.type
_entity_poly.pdbx_seq_one_letter_code
_entity_poly.pdbx_strand_id
1 'polypeptide(L)'
;MVYGFLTLGCLGAGALAGPTIGGSLWRFTHRNQVDLIDEKEREFLSRIAKNRVDVSLQTATAPVPDYYGERIGSLHQYRQWLRDQNKYRRKVVLPEKED
;
A
#
# COMPACT_ATOMS: atom_id res chain seq x y z
N MET A 1 -0.87 -20.73 -39.76
CA MET A 1 -0.81 -19.36 -39.20
C MET A 1 -2.02 -19.01 -38.34
N VAL A 2 -3.26 -19.23 -38.80
CA VAL A 2 -4.50 -18.89 -38.06
C VAL A 2 -4.58 -19.53 -36.66
N TYR A 3 -4.25 -20.81 -36.52
CA TYR A 3 -4.26 -21.49 -35.21
C TYR A 3 -3.26 -20.91 -34.20
N GLY A 4 -2.13 -20.35 -34.66
CA GLY A 4 -1.13 -19.73 -33.79
C GLY A 4 -1.60 -18.36 -33.25
N PHE A 5 -2.32 -17.59 -34.06
CA PHE A 5 -2.95 -16.36 -33.58
C PHE A 5 -4.10 -16.64 -32.61
N LEU A 6 -4.85 -17.72 -32.84
CA LEU A 6 -5.96 -18.12 -31.97
C LEU A 6 -5.47 -18.59 -30.60
N THR A 7 -4.38 -19.35 -30.53
CA THR A 7 -3.79 -19.81 -29.26
C THR A 7 -3.16 -18.66 -28.48
N LEU A 8 -2.44 -17.75 -29.15
CA LEU A 8 -1.92 -16.53 -28.53
C LEU A 8 -3.04 -15.61 -28.04
N GLY A 9 -4.13 -15.50 -28.79
CA GLY A 9 -5.32 -14.74 -28.39
C GLY A 9 -6.00 -15.33 -27.16
N CYS A 10 -6.17 -16.66 -27.09
CA CYS A 10 -6.77 -17.33 -25.93
C CYS A 10 -5.88 -17.25 -24.68
N LEU A 11 -4.56 -17.38 -24.84
CA LEU A 11 -3.60 -17.18 -23.76
C LEU A 11 -3.60 -15.74 -23.25
N GLY A 12 -3.59 -14.75 -24.14
CA GLY A 12 -3.66 -13.34 -23.78
C GLY A 12 -4.98 -13.00 -23.08
N ALA A 13 -6.10 -13.49 -23.60
CA ALA A 13 -7.41 -13.29 -23.00
C ALA A 13 -7.52 -13.98 -21.63
N GLY A 14 -7.02 -15.21 -21.49
CA GLY A 14 -6.99 -15.93 -20.22
C GLY A 14 -6.10 -15.26 -19.17
N ALA A 15 -4.96 -14.68 -19.58
CA ALA A 15 -4.08 -13.94 -18.67
C ALA A 15 -4.74 -12.66 -18.13
N LEU A 16 -5.56 -11.98 -18.95
CA LEU A 16 -6.29 -10.78 -18.52
C LEU A 16 -7.55 -11.14 -17.71
N ALA A 17 -8.29 -12.16 -18.13
CA ALA A 17 -9.53 -12.58 -17.49
C ALA A 17 -9.30 -13.35 -16.19
N GLY A 18 -8.21 -14.13 -16.10
CA GLY A 18 -7.88 -14.99 -14.96
C GLY A 18 -7.89 -14.27 -13.61
N PRO A 19 -7.19 -13.13 -13.44
CA PRO A 19 -7.20 -12.37 -12.19
C PRO A 19 -8.58 -11.87 -11.80
N THR A 20 -9.38 -11.41 -12.77
CA THR A 20 -10.73 -10.89 -12.49
C THR A 20 -11.70 -11.98 -12.05
N ILE A 21 -11.64 -13.15 -12.71
CA ILE A 21 -12.48 -14.31 -12.40
C ILE A 21 -12.04 -14.94 -11.07
N GLY A 22 -10.73 -15.13 -10.88
CA GLY A 22 -10.17 -15.69 -9.65
C GLY A 22 -10.44 -14.81 -8.43
N GLY A 23 -10.26 -13.49 -8.56
CA GLY A 23 -10.58 -12.53 -7.50
C GLY A 23 -12.07 -12.53 -7.14
N SER A 24 -12.95 -12.57 -8.15
CA SER A 24 -14.40 -12.63 -7.94
C SER A 24 -14.82 -13.93 -7.25
N LEU A 25 -14.26 -15.07 -7.65
CA LEU A 25 -14.53 -16.37 -7.04
C LEU A 25 -14.06 -16.42 -5.58
N TRP A 26 -12.88 -15.86 -5.29
CA TRP A 26 -12.37 -15.77 -3.92
C TRP A 26 -13.28 -14.90 -3.03
N ARG A 27 -13.72 -13.73 -3.52
CA ARG A 27 -14.65 -12.86 -2.77
C ARG A 27 -16.00 -13.54 -2.51
N PHE A 28 -16.52 -14.29 -3.49
CA PHE A 28 -17.79 -15.00 -3.32
C PHE A 28 -17.68 -16.15 -2.30
N THR A 29 -16.59 -16.93 -2.35
CA THR A 29 -16.34 -18.04 -1.42
C THR A 29 -16.06 -17.57 0.00
N HIS A 30 -15.37 -16.45 0.18
CA HIS A 30 -14.99 -15.91 1.49
C HIS A 30 -15.81 -14.69 1.92
N ARG A 31 -17.05 -14.55 1.42
CA ARG A 31 -17.91 -13.36 1.63
C ARG A 31 -18.01 -12.89 3.09
N ASN A 32 -18.04 -13.82 4.05
CA ASN A 32 -18.15 -13.48 5.49
C ASN A 32 -16.85 -12.86 6.04
N GLN A 33 -15.69 -13.19 5.45
CA GLN A 33 -14.41 -12.64 5.87
C GLN A 33 -14.10 -11.33 5.15
N VAL A 34 -14.60 -11.17 3.93
CA VAL A 34 -14.40 -9.95 3.11
C VAL A 34 -14.88 -8.71 3.84
N ASP A 35 -16.08 -8.73 4.42
CA ASP A 35 -16.62 -7.57 5.14
C ASP A 35 -15.73 -7.17 6.33
N LEU A 36 -15.24 -8.15 7.09
CA LEU A 36 -14.34 -7.92 8.23
C LEU A 36 -12.94 -7.44 7.79
N ILE A 37 -12.47 -7.88 6.62
CA ILE A 37 -11.21 -7.43 6.03
C ILE A 37 -11.36 -5.98 5.57
N ASP A 38 -12.43 -5.66 4.84
CA ASP A 38 -12.71 -4.32 4.32
C ASP A 38 -12.87 -3.30 5.47
N GLU A 39 -13.50 -3.68 6.60
CA GLU A 39 -13.60 -2.83 7.78
C GLU A 39 -12.22 -2.54 8.42
N LYS A 40 -11.40 -3.58 8.60
CA LYS A 40 -10.05 -3.43 9.16
C LYS A 40 -9.12 -2.65 8.24
N GLU A 41 -9.26 -2.83 6.94
CA GLU A 41 -8.50 -2.09 5.93
C GLU A 41 -8.84 -0.59 6.00
N ARG A 42 -10.13 -0.25 6.06
CA ARG A 42 -10.57 1.15 6.27
C ARG A 42 -10.00 1.74 7.54
N GLU A 43 -10.06 0.98 8.64
CA GLU A 43 -9.49 1.42 9.91
C GLU A 43 -7.98 1.66 9.78
N PHE A 44 -7.25 0.73 9.17
CA PHE A 44 -5.82 0.83 8.93
C PHE A 44 -5.45 2.06 8.08
N LEU A 45 -6.13 2.28 6.96
CA LEU A 45 -5.94 3.46 6.10
C LEU A 45 -6.23 4.76 6.86
N SER A 46 -7.27 4.79 7.69
CA SER A 46 -7.58 5.94 8.54
C SER A 46 -6.45 6.23 9.55
N ARG A 47 -5.80 5.20 10.08
CA ARG A 47 -4.67 5.32 11.00
C ARG A 47 -3.40 5.79 10.29
N ILE A 48 -3.14 5.34 9.05
CA ILE A 48 -2.04 5.87 8.23
C ILE A 48 -2.26 7.35 7.95
N ALA A 49 -3.46 7.73 7.48
CA ALA A 49 -3.78 9.11 7.14
C ALA A 49 -3.62 10.07 8.33
N LYS A 50 -3.87 9.60 9.57
CA LYS A 50 -3.68 10.36 10.82
C LYS A 50 -2.22 10.47 11.25
N ASN A 51 -1.41 9.43 11.03
CA ASN A 51 -0.05 9.33 11.56
C ASN A 51 1.05 9.76 10.58
N ARG A 52 0.75 9.84 9.28
CA ARG A 52 1.68 10.31 8.25
C ARG A 52 2.16 11.73 8.56
N VAL A 53 3.42 12.01 8.27
CA VAL A 53 3.94 13.38 8.32
C VAL A 53 3.42 14.18 7.12
N ASP A 54 3.20 15.48 7.33
CA ASP A 54 2.79 16.39 6.26
C ASP A 54 3.87 16.48 5.17
N VAL A 55 3.45 16.42 3.91
CA VAL A 55 4.30 16.46 2.71
C VAL A 55 4.97 17.84 2.56
N SER A 56 4.31 18.89 3.07
CA SER A 56 4.78 20.28 3.02
C SER A 56 6.11 20.50 3.76
N LEU A 57 6.43 19.60 4.70
CA LEU A 57 7.62 19.62 5.53
C LEU A 57 8.86 19.03 4.83
N GLN A 58 8.78 18.76 3.53
CA GLN A 58 9.89 18.25 2.74
C GLN A 58 10.97 19.28 2.48
N THR A 59 12.18 18.94 2.89
CA THR A 59 13.40 19.66 2.51
C THR A 59 14.20 18.80 1.53
N ALA A 60 14.88 19.43 0.56
CA ALA A 60 15.69 18.73 -0.46
C ALA A 60 16.74 17.77 0.14
N THR A 61 17.17 18.01 1.37
CA THR A 61 18.16 17.20 2.10
C THR A 61 17.56 16.01 2.86
N ALA A 62 16.23 15.96 3.04
CA ALA A 62 15.54 14.96 3.85
C ALA A 62 14.30 14.42 3.10
N PRO A 63 14.47 13.42 2.20
CA PRO A 63 13.34 12.82 1.50
C PRO A 63 12.35 12.19 2.50
N VAL A 64 11.05 12.32 2.22
CA VAL A 64 10.00 11.82 3.12
C VAL A 64 10.04 10.29 3.21
N PRO A 65 10.00 9.71 4.43
CA PRO A 65 9.80 8.29 4.59
C PRO A 65 8.42 7.87 4.07
N ASP A 66 8.36 6.69 3.42
CA ASP A 66 7.17 6.04 2.82
C ASP A 66 5.84 6.69 3.25
N TYR A 67 5.29 7.57 2.41
CA TYR A 67 4.14 8.41 2.73
C TYR A 67 2.83 7.62 2.78
N TYR A 68 2.70 6.60 1.92
CA TYR A 68 1.48 5.80 1.77
C TYR A 68 1.54 4.49 2.57
N GLY A 69 2.70 4.11 3.09
CA GLY A 69 2.87 2.86 3.82
C GLY A 69 2.85 1.64 2.90
N GLU A 70 3.31 1.78 1.65
CA GLU A 70 3.32 0.73 0.63
C GLU A 70 4.10 -0.52 1.08
N ARG A 71 5.07 -0.34 1.98
CA ARG A 71 5.94 -1.42 2.48
C ARG A 71 5.40 -2.15 3.70
N ILE A 72 4.20 -1.81 4.19
CA ILE A 72 3.66 -2.38 5.42
C ILE A 72 2.90 -3.68 5.11
N GLY A 73 3.61 -4.81 5.23
CA GLY A 73 3.03 -6.16 5.16
C GLY A 73 2.81 -6.84 6.52
N SER A 74 3.27 -6.23 7.61
CA SER A 74 3.19 -6.80 8.95
C SER A 74 3.04 -5.76 10.06
N LEU A 75 2.56 -6.18 11.24
CA LEU A 75 2.46 -5.33 12.42
C LEU A 75 3.82 -4.80 12.90
N HIS A 76 4.89 -5.57 12.71
CA HIS A 76 6.25 -5.13 13.03
C HIS A 76 6.67 -3.97 12.14
N GLN A 77 6.46 -4.09 10.83
CA GLN A 77 6.74 -3.03 9.86
C GLN A 77 5.88 -1.79 10.13
N TYR A 78 4.61 -1.96 10.52
CA TYR A 78 3.75 -0.83 10.90
C TYR A 78 4.32 -0.05 12.11
N ARG A 79 4.76 -0.75 13.16
CA ARG A 79 5.39 -0.10 14.33
C ARG A 79 6.70 0.60 13.96
N GLN A 80 7.49 -0.02 13.08
CA GLN A 80 8.72 0.58 12.59
C GLN A 80 8.42 1.86 11.81
N TRP A 81 7.45 1.81 10.90
CA TRP A 81 6.98 2.96 10.14
C TRP A 81 6.54 4.12 11.04
N LEU A 82 5.75 3.85 12.09
CA LEU A 82 5.36 4.88 13.07
C LEU A 82 6.56 5.55 13.75
N ARG A 83 7.60 4.78 14.08
CA ARG A 83 8.85 5.33 14.66
C ARG A 83 9.58 6.21 13.66
N ASP A 84 9.63 5.80 12.39
CA ASP A 84 10.33 6.54 11.35
C ASP A 84 9.60 7.86 11.00
N GLN A 85 8.27 7.85 10.94
CA GLN A 85 7.46 9.07 10.83
C GLN A 85 7.71 10.04 12.01
N ASN A 86 7.77 9.53 13.25
CA ASN A 86 8.04 10.36 14.43
C ASN A 86 9.47 10.93 14.43
N LYS A 87 10.48 10.13 14.05
CA LYS A 87 11.86 10.59 13.89
C LYS A 87 11.93 11.72 12.85
N TYR A 88 11.26 11.56 11.71
CA TYR A 88 11.21 12.58 10.67
C TYR A 88 10.55 13.86 11.17
N ARG A 89 9.39 13.75 11.85
CA ARG A 89 8.71 14.91 12.46
C ARG A 89 9.62 15.67 13.43
N ARG A 90 10.36 14.97 14.29
CA ARG A 90 11.30 15.60 15.23
C ARG A 90 12.43 16.33 14.53
N LYS A 91 13.01 15.74 13.48
CA LYS A 91 14.08 16.36 12.68
C LYS A 91 13.61 17.64 11.98
N VAL A 92 12.38 17.68 11.48
CA VAL A 92 11.86 18.89 10.83
C VAL A 92 11.50 19.97 11.85
N VAL A 93 10.92 19.62 13.00
CA VAL A 93 10.51 20.59 14.02
C VAL A 93 11.70 21.17 14.80
N LEU A 94 12.74 20.36 15.04
CA LEU A 94 13.97 20.78 15.69
C LEU A 94 15.10 20.73 14.65
N PRO A 95 15.21 21.73 13.77
CA PRO A 95 16.44 21.88 12.99
C PRO A 95 17.55 22.10 14.01
N GLU A 96 18.47 21.14 14.11
CA GLU A 96 19.70 21.33 14.89
C GLU A 96 20.33 22.62 14.37
N LYS A 97 20.53 23.59 15.28
CA LYS A 97 21.38 24.74 15.00
C LYS A 97 22.77 24.16 14.74
N GLU A 98 23.19 24.19 13.48
CA GLU A 98 24.60 24.07 13.12
C GLU A 98 25.29 25.33 13.69
N ASP A 99 25.93 25.19 14.84
CA ASP A 99 26.92 26.13 15.40
C ASP A 99 28.33 25.78 14.87
#